data_AF-A0A4D7DEF8-F1
#
_entry.id   AF-A0A4D7DEF8-F1
#
_cell.length_a   1.000
_cell.length_b   1.000
_cell.length_c   1.000
_cell.angle_alpha   90.00
_cell.angle_beta   90.00
_cell.angle_gamma   90.00
#
_symmetry.space_group_name_H-M   'P 1'
#
loop_
_entity.id
_entity.type
_entity.pdbx_description
1 polymer ?
#
loop_
_entity_poly.entity_id
_entity_poly.type
_entity_poly.pdbx_seq_one_letter_code
_entity_poly.pdbx_strand_id
1 'polypeptide(L)'
;MTMLRIVTGAGCATAQDILALAMRLGTAARELGLKVVSIKASHSRGSASRYVTLRDAGQRDWLIRVSNHRLPVNNTHPLPHLDFVSLDGAAGLNEATVFLHRVAMGRAEWTDANDPARRAQYRRNRKARK
;
A
#
# COMPACT_ATOMS: atom_id res chain seq x y z
N MET A 1 6.13 -11.67 10.01
CA MET A 1 6.77 -10.84 8.97
C MET A 1 6.39 -9.37 9.08
N THR A 2 7.29 -8.46 8.67
CA THR A 2 7.03 -7.01 8.60
C THR A 2 6.43 -6.62 7.26
N MET A 3 5.37 -5.81 7.27
CA MET A 3 4.82 -5.13 6.08
C MET A 3 5.92 -4.48 5.23
N LEU A 4 5.85 -4.65 3.90
CA LEU A 4 6.72 -3.98 2.95
C LEU A 4 6.39 -2.49 2.89
N ARG A 5 7.41 -1.63 2.91
CA ARG A 5 7.26 -0.19 2.78
C ARG A 5 8.22 0.35 1.73
N ILE A 6 7.69 1.21 0.86
CA ILE A 6 8.45 2.03 -0.08
C ILE A 6 8.27 3.48 0.38
N VAL A 7 9.37 4.23 0.52
CA VAL A 7 9.35 5.67 0.80
C VAL A 7 10.24 6.36 -0.22
N THR A 8 9.67 7.24 -1.03
CA THR A 8 10.34 7.85 -2.19
C THR A 8 9.95 9.31 -2.36
N GLY A 9 10.79 10.04 -3.09
CA GLY A 9 10.59 11.46 -3.38
C GLY A 9 10.95 12.38 -2.22
N ALA A 10 10.91 13.68 -2.49
CA ALA A 10 11.04 14.74 -1.52
C ALA A 10 10.11 15.90 -1.93
N GLY A 11 9.28 16.39 -1.00
CA GLY A 11 8.34 17.47 -1.28
C GLY A 11 7.04 17.37 -0.49
N CYS A 12 6.02 18.05 -1.02
CA CYS A 12 4.69 18.16 -0.42
C CYS A 12 3.61 17.72 -1.41
N ALA A 13 3.53 16.41 -1.68
CA ALA A 13 2.49 15.84 -2.53
C ALA A 13 1.08 16.18 -2.02
N THR A 14 0.21 16.58 -2.94
CA THR A 14 -1.20 16.91 -2.67
C THR A 14 -2.08 15.66 -2.67
N ALA A 15 -3.34 15.81 -2.24
CA ALA A 15 -4.33 14.73 -2.32
C ALA A 15 -4.65 14.30 -3.77
N GLN A 16 -4.49 15.22 -4.73
CA GLN A 16 -4.68 14.94 -6.14
C GLN A 16 -3.52 14.12 -6.70
N ASP A 17 -2.29 14.43 -6.31
CA ASP A 17 -1.10 13.66 -6.74
C ASP A 17 -1.18 12.22 -6.24
N ILE A 18 -1.56 12.03 -4.97
CA ILE A 18 -1.73 10.70 -4.39
C ILE A 18 -2.87 9.92 -5.05
N LEU A 19 -3.96 10.59 -5.46
CA LEU A 19 -5.02 9.96 -6.24
C LEU A 19 -4.50 9.53 -7.62
N ALA A 20 -3.81 10.42 -8.35
CA ALA A 20 -3.25 10.12 -9.67
C ALA A 20 -2.28 8.95 -9.60
N LEU A 21 -1.41 8.91 -8.58
CA LEU A 21 -0.48 7.82 -8.35
C LEU A 21 -1.18 6.50 -8.05
N ALA A 22 -2.25 6.51 -7.24
CA ALA A 22 -3.07 5.33 -6.97
C ALA A 22 -3.77 4.81 -8.23
N MET A 23 -4.26 5.70 -9.10
CA MET A 23 -4.85 5.33 -10.39
C MET A 23 -3.81 4.70 -11.33
N ARG A 24 -2.62 5.31 -11.45
CA ARG A 24 -1.51 4.75 -12.24
C ARG A 24 -1.08 3.37 -11.75
N LEU A 25 -1.00 3.18 -10.43
CA LEU A 25 -0.75 1.88 -9.83
C LEU A 25 -1.85 0.86 -10.18
N GLY A 26 -3.11 1.27 -10.16
CA GLY A 26 -4.24 0.45 -10.58
C GLY A 26 -4.17 0.05 -12.05
N THR A 27 -3.77 0.96 -12.94
CA THR A 27 -3.53 0.65 -14.36
C THR A 27 -2.41 -0.37 -14.52
N ALA A 28 -1.24 -0.15 -13.89
CA ALA A 28 -0.12 -1.09 -13.92
C ALA A 28 -0.53 -2.48 -13.39
N ALA A 29 -1.36 -2.55 -12.34
CA ALA A 29 -1.87 -3.82 -11.83
C ALA A 29 -2.72 -4.57 -12.87
N ARG A 30 -3.58 -3.87 -13.62
CA ARG A 30 -4.42 -4.47 -14.67
C ARG A 30 -3.59 -5.00 -15.82
N GLU A 31 -2.57 -4.25 -16.24
CA GLU A 31 -1.62 -4.68 -17.29
C GLU A 31 -0.89 -5.98 -16.91
N LEU A 32 -0.71 -6.23 -15.61
CA LEU A 32 -0.12 -7.46 -15.07
C LEU A 32 -1.15 -8.58 -14.79
N GLY A 33 -2.41 -8.42 -15.21
CA GLY A 33 -3.45 -9.42 -15.02
C GLY A 33 -4.07 -9.45 -13.61
N LEU A 34 -3.79 -8.46 -12.75
CA LEU A 34 -4.43 -8.33 -11.45
C LEU A 34 -5.76 -7.59 -11.58
N LYS A 35 -6.79 -8.07 -10.86
CA LYS A 35 -8.09 -7.40 -10.84
C LYS A 35 -8.07 -6.26 -9.81
N VAL A 36 -8.35 -5.03 -10.25
CA VAL A 36 -8.58 -3.91 -9.32
C VAL A 36 -9.99 -4.02 -8.74
N VAL A 37 -10.09 -4.35 -7.46
CA VAL A 37 -11.36 -4.50 -6.74
C VAL A 37 -11.92 -3.15 -6.32
N SER A 38 -11.08 -2.28 -5.74
CA SER A 38 -11.49 -0.93 -5.37
C SER A 38 -10.31 0.00 -5.17
N ILE A 39 -10.57 1.31 -5.30
CA ILE A 39 -9.66 2.38 -4.87
C ILE A 39 -10.46 3.29 -3.95
N LYS A 40 -10.13 3.29 -2.65
CA LYS A 40 -10.90 4.00 -1.62
C LYS A 40 -10.07 5.11 -0.98
N ALA A 41 -10.73 6.20 -0.61
CA ALA A 41 -10.15 7.23 0.24
C ALA A 41 -9.94 6.72 1.68
N SER A 42 -8.95 7.27 2.38
CA SER A 42 -8.94 7.17 3.84
C SER A 42 -10.18 7.87 4.43
N HIS A 43 -10.76 7.29 5.47
CA HIS A 43 -11.86 7.92 6.21
C HIS A 43 -11.35 8.99 7.20
N SER A 44 -10.03 9.11 7.40
CA SER A 44 -9.44 10.12 8.27
C SER A 44 -9.45 11.48 7.58
N ARG A 45 -10.12 12.46 8.21
CA ARG A 45 -10.22 13.84 7.70
C ARG A 45 -8.82 14.43 7.52
N GLY A 46 -8.56 14.99 6.33
CA GLY A 46 -7.26 15.56 5.96
C GLY A 46 -6.22 14.55 5.47
N SER A 47 -6.50 13.24 5.51
CA SER A 47 -5.58 12.25 4.95
C SER A 47 -5.72 12.16 3.44
N ALA A 48 -4.62 12.42 2.73
CA ALA A 48 -4.51 12.19 1.29
C ALA A 48 -4.44 10.70 0.90
N SER A 49 -4.40 9.78 1.87
CA SER A 49 -4.12 8.37 1.60
C SER A 49 -5.23 7.71 0.77
N ARG A 50 -4.82 6.86 -0.19
CA ARG A 50 -5.70 5.97 -0.95
C ARG A 50 -5.37 4.52 -0.65
N TYR A 51 -6.40 3.68 -0.66
CA TYR A 51 -6.30 2.25 -0.44
C TYR A 51 -6.73 1.55 -1.71
N VAL A 52 -5.79 0.87 -2.36
CA VAL A 52 -6.01 0.08 -3.56
C VAL A 52 -6.15 -1.38 -3.14
N THR A 53 -7.31 -1.97 -3.40
CA THR A 53 -7.53 -3.41 -3.23
C THR A 53 -7.42 -4.09 -4.59
N LEU A 54 -6.50 -5.05 -4.68
CA LEU A 54 -6.30 -5.88 -5.86
C LEU A 54 -6.67 -7.32 -5.54
N ARG A 55 -6.97 -8.10 -6.56
CA ARG A 55 -7.18 -9.55 -6.46
C ARG A 55 -6.28 -10.27 -7.46
N ASP A 56 -5.56 -11.28 -6.98
CA ASP A 56 -4.72 -12.13 -7.82
C ASP A 56 -5.49 -13.31 -8.43
N ALA A 57 -4.81 -14.09 -9.28
CA ALA A 57 -5.39 -15.29 -9.90
C ALA A 57 -5.86 -16.34 -8.87
N GLY A 58 -5.21 -16.40 -7.70
CA GLY A 58 -5.59 -17.26 -6.58
C GLY A 58 -6.76 -16.72 -5.74
N GLN A 59 -7.47 -15.70 -6.21
CA GLN A 59 -8.58 -15.04 -5.51
C GLN A 59 -8.19 -14.40 -4.16
N ARG A 60 -6.91 -14.14 -3.92
CA ARG A 60 -6.44 -13.49 -2.70
C ARG A 60 -6.49 -11.98 -2.85
N ASP A 61 -6.99 -11.30 -1.83
CA ASP A 61 -7.05 -9.84 -1.79
C ASP A 61 -5.74 -9.24 -1.27
N TRP A 62 -5.22 -8.27 -2.02
CA TRP A 62 -4.02 -7.51 -1.73
C TRP A 62 -4.39 -6.06 -1.44
N LEU A 63 -3.98 -5.58 -0.28
CA LEU A 63 -4.23 -4.20 0.16
C LEU A 63 -2.96 -3.37 0.02
N ILE A 64 -3.01 -2.32 -0.79
CA ILE A 64 -1.92 -1.36 -0.95
C ILE A 64 -2.40 0.01 -0.46
N ARG A 65 -1.62 0.65 0.40
CA ARG A 65 -1.84 2.04 0.79
C ARG A 65 -0.91 2.92 -0.02
N VAL A 66 -1.45 3.92 -0.69
CA VAL A 66 -0.69 4.99 -1.39
C VAL A 66 -0.89 6.28 -0.59
N SER A 67 0.19 6.97 -0.23
CA SER A 67 0.12 8.14 0.67
C SER A 67 1.31 9.07 0.53
N ASN A 68 1.16 10.30 1.02
CA ASN A 68 2.24 11.28 1.16
C ASN A 68 2.88 11.27 2.56
N HIS A 69 2.52 10.32 3.43
CA HIS A 69 3.04 10.23 4.78
C HIS A 69 3.06 8.79 5.29
N ARG A 70 4.02 8.52 6.18
CA ARG A 70 4.18 7.18 6.78
C ARG A 70 2.95 6.79 7.59
N LEU A 71 2.60 5.51 7.55
CA LEU A 71 1.50 4.98 8.34
C LEU A 71 1.71 5.29 9.84
N PRO A 72 0.68 5.77 10.58
CA PRO A 72 0.77 5.98 12.02
C PRO A 72 1.09 4.69 12.79
N VAL A 73 1.66 4.82 13.99
CA VAL A 73 2.01 3.66 14.85
C VAL A 73 0.76 3.01 15.43
N ASN A 74 -0.21 3.82 15.87
CA ASN A 74 -1.43 3.37 16.53
C ASN A 74 -2.59 3.16 15.55
N ASN A 75 -2.27 2.74 14.32
CA ASN A 75 -3.29 2.49 13.31
C ASN A 75 -4.14 1.26 13.68
N THR A 76 -5.46 1.43 13.75
CA THR A 76 -6.43 0.35 13.94
C THR A 76 -6.90 -0.25 12.61
N HIS A 77 -6.60 0.39 11.48
CA HIS A 77 -6.96 -0.10 10.16
C HIS A 77 -6.16 -1.36 9.76
N PRO A 78 -6.67 -2.13 8.77
CA PRO A 78 -5.96 -3.28 8.21
C PRO A 78 -4.52 -2.92 7.82
N LEU A 79 -3.59 -3.84 8.09
CA LEU A 79 -2.18 -3.61 7.75
C LEU A 79 -2.03 -3.87 6.24
N PRO A 80 -1.61 -2.88 5.44
CA PRO A 80 -1.46 -3.11 4.01
C PRO A 80 -0.33 -4.10 3.75
N HIS A 81 -0.41 -4.80 2.63
CA HIS A 81 0.67 -5.65 2.12
C HIS A 81 1.84 -4.78 1.63
N LEU A 82 1.51 -3.61 1.08
CA LEU A 82 2.45 -2.58 0.68
C LEU A 82 2.01 -1.20 1.21
N ASP A 83 2.87 -0.56 2.00
CA ASP A 83 2.77 0.85 2.38
C ASP A 83 3.63 1.68 1.42
N PHE A 84 3.01 2.21 0.37
CA PHE A 84 3.64 3.04 -0.65
C PHE A 84 3.52 4.51 -0.27
N VAL A 85 4.66 5.11 0.10
CA VAL A 85 4.78 6.51 0.48
C VAL A 85 5.56 7.28 -0.59
N SER A 86 4.90 8.22 -1.26
CA SER A 86 5.49 9.13 -2.24
C SER A 86 5.35 10.55 -1.72
N LEU A 87 6.49 11.19 -1.39
CA LEU A 87 6.51 12.54 -0.80
C LEU A 87 6.33 13.64 -1.85
N ASP A 88 6.66 13.35 -3.11
CA ASP A 88 6.49 14.25 -4.26
C ASP A 88 5.25 13.91 -5.12
N GLY A 89 4.63 12.74 -4.89
CA GLY A 89 3.44 12.30 -5.61
C GLY A 89 3.72 11.68 -6.99
N ALA A 90 4.98 11.56 -7.38
CA ALA A 90 5.39 11.07 -8.70
C ALA A 90 6.35 9.86 -8.62
N ALA A 91 7.26 9.87 -7.66
CA ALA A 91 8.29 8.86 -7.50
C ALA A 91 7.74 7.55 -6.88
N GLY A 92 8.51 6.47 -7.07
CA GLY A 92 8.28 5.18 -6.43
C GLY A 92 7.33 4.22 -7.18
N LEU A 93 6.76 4.66 -8.31
CA LEU A 93 5.85 3.80 -9.09
C LEU A 93 6.57 2.56 -9.62
N ASN A 94 7.82 2.68 -10.07
CA ASN A 94 8.57 1.54 -10.59
C ASN A 94 8.77 0.45 -9.52
N GLU A 95 9.16 0.85 -8.32
CA GLU A 95 9.35 -0.03 -7.17
C GLU A 95 8.02 -0.68 -6.74
N ALA A 96 6.93 0.08 -6.78
CA ALA A 96 5.60 -0.46 -6.54
C ALA A 96 5.19 -1.48 -7.63
N THR A 97 5.51 -1.21 -8.89
CA THR A 97 5.28 -2.14 -10.01
C THR A 97 6.11 -3.42 -9.88
N VAL A 98 7.35 -3.36 -9.40
CA VAL A 98 8.13 -4.56 -9.07
C VAL A 98 7.43 -5.43 -8.03
N PHE A 99 6.79 -4.83 -7.03
CA PHE A 99 5.94 -5.57 -6.08
C PHE A 99 4.73 -6.20 -6.79
N LEU A 100 4.03 -5.45 -7.65
CA LEU A 100 2.89 -5.99 -8.42
C LEU A 100 3.29 -7.18 -9.30
N HIS A 101 4.46 -7.12 -9.95
CA HIS A 101 5.00 -8.26 -10.69
C HIS A 101 5.16 -9.50 -9.81
N ARG A 102 5.69 -9.35 -8.59
CA ARG A 102 5.81 -10.47 -7.65
C ARG A 102 4.44 -11.02 -7.25
N VAL A 103 3.44 -10.17 -7.07
CA VAL A 103 2.06 -10.59 -6.79
C VAL A 103 1.48 -11.38 -7.96
N ALA A 104 1.58 -10.84 -9.18
CA ALA A 104 1.07 -11.48 -10.39
C ALA A 104 1.72 -12.84 -10.65
N MET A 105 3.02 -12.98 -10.38
CA MET A 105 3.76 -14.24 -10.48
C MET A 105 3.53 -15.21 -9.30
N GLY A 106 2.71 -14.84 -8.30
CA GLY A 106 2.50 -15.65 -7.09
C GLY A 106 3.73 -15.77 -6.17
N ARG A 107 4.74 -14.90 -6.35
CA ARG A 107 6.00 -14.88 -5.60
C ARG A 107 5.98 -13.94 -4.40
N ALA A 108 5.01 -13.05 -4.32
CA ALA A 108 4.82 -12.20 -3.15
C ALA A 108 4.24 -13.03 -2.00
N GLU A 109 4.74 -12.80 -0.80
CA GLU A 109 4.18 -13.39 0.41
C GLU A 109 2.82 -12.77 0.72
N TRP A 110 1.79 -13.61 0.78
CA TRP A 110 0.44 -13.18 1.12
C TRP A 110 0.16 -13.39 2.60
N THR A 111 -0.50 -12.42 3.23
CA THR A 111 -0.89 -12.45 4.64
C THR A 111 -2.16 -11.66 4.83
N ASP A 112 -3.15 -12.21 5.56
CA ASP A 112 -4.41 -11.49 5.79
C ASP A 112 -4.15 -10.08 6.38
N ALA A 113 -4.70 -9.06 5.71
CA ALA A 113 -4.59 -7.67 6.14
C ALA A 113 -5.37 -7.39 7.44
N ASN A 114 -6.37 -8.23 7.74
CA ASN A 114 -7.22 -8.12 8.91
C ASN A 114 -6.73 -8.92 10.12
N ASP A 115 -5.64 -9.70 9.99
CA ASP A 115 -5.10 -10.51 11.07
C ASP A 115 -4.68 -9.66 12.29
N PRO A 116 -5.36 -9.81 13.45
CA PRO A 116 -5.02 -9.10 14.67
C PRO A 116 -3.61 -9.40 15.20
N ALA A 117 -3.13 -10.63 15.04
CA ALA A 117 -1.82 -11.06 15.56
C ALA A 117 -0.69 -10.33 14.82
N ARG A 118 -0.79 -10.25 13.48
CA ARG A 118 0.12 -9.46 12.66
C ARG A 118 0.12 -7.97 13.01
N ARG A 119 -1.06 -7.38 13.25
CA ARG A 119 -1.16 -5.99 13.73
C ARG A 119 -0.47 -5.78 15.07
N ALA A 120 -0.66 -6.70 16.02
CA ALA A 120 0.03 -6.65 17.31
C ALA A 120 1.55 -6.76 17.13
N GLN A 121 2.03 -7.69 16.30
CA GLN A 121 3.46 -7.87 16.03
C GLN A 121 4.08 -6.62 15.40
N TYR A 122 3.43 -6.02 14.39
CA TYR A 122 3.91 -4.78 13.77
C TYR A 122 4.07 -3.64 14.79
N ARG A 123 3.10 -3.47 15.70
CA ARG A 123 3.16 -2.47 16.76
C ARG A 123 4.34 -2.71 17.71
N ARG A 124 4.56 -3.96 18.14
CA ARG A 124 5.70 -4.32 19.00
C ARG A 124 7.04 -4.02 18.32
N ASN A 125 7.23 -4.52 17.10
CA ASN A 125 8.49 -4.35 16.36
C ASN A 125 8.84 -2.89 16.10
N ARG A 126 7.83 -2.02 15.92
CA ARG A 126 8.07 -0.59 15.70
C ARG A 126 8.36 0.19 16.99
N LYS A 127 7.82 -0.24 18.13
CA LYS A 127 8.17 0.33 19.44
C LYS A 127 9.61 0.00 19.84
N ALA A 128 10.07 -1.22 19.55
CA ALA A 128 11.44 -1.66 19.84
C ALA A 128 12.52 -1.00 18.96
N ARG A 129 12.13 -0.27 17.91
CA ARG A 129 13.04 0.46 17.00
C ARG A 129 13.12 1.97 17.32
N LYS A 130 12.42 2.43 18.36
CA LYS A 130 12.56 3.77 18.91
C LYS A 130 13.50 3.72 20.10
#